data_AF-A0A7X7PHH0-F1
#
_entry.id   AF-A0A7X7PHH0-F1
#
_cell.length_a   1.000
_cell.length_b   1.000
_cell.length_c   1.000
_cell.angle_alpha   90.00
_cell.angle_beta   90.00
_cell.angle_gamma   90.00
#
_symmetry.space_group_name_H-M   'P 1'
#
loop_
_entity.id
_entity.type
_entity.pdbx_description
1 polymer ?
#
loop_
_entity_poly.entity_id
_entity_poly.type
_entity_poly.pdbx_seq_one_letter_code
_entity_poly.pdbx_strand_id
1 'polypeptide(L)'
;MRDDRMVRARSRARRVPAPALALACIASACAVAPATLPEAPRDAASSRAALATLVVDNQSQRRLTIGYDYLESGGGHVVIGRIEPETVDTMPPVPAREPIVLFARDETGATLRDTPRAI
;
A
#
# COMPACT_ATOMS: atom_id res chain seq x y z
N MET A 1 -65.64 -44.75 1.07
CA MET A 1 -66.64 -44.90 0.00
C MET A 1 -67.82 -43.99 0.34
N ARG A 2 -68.11 -43.04 -0.57
CA ARG A 2 -69.30 -42.16 -0.67
C ARG A 2 -69.37 -40.90 0.20
N ASP A 3 -69.16 -39.78 -0.51
CA ASP A 3 -69.82 -38.48 -0.39
C ASP A 3 -71.29 -38.53 0.05
N ASP A 4 -71.77 -37.49 0.75
CA ASP A 4 -72.64 -36.46 0.14
C ASP A 4 -73.10 -35.35 1.12
N ARG A 5 -73.07 -34.11 0.60
CA ARG A 5 -74.03 -32.98 0.78
C ARG A 5 -74.13 -32.24 2.12
N MET A 6 -73.67 -30.99 2.17
CA MET A 6 -74.32 -29.74 1.67
C MET A 6 -75.55 -29.28 2.47
N VAL A 7 -75.39 -28.19 3.25
CA VAL A 7 -76.38 -27.09 3.39
C VAL A 7 -75.59 -25.80 3.69
N ARG A 8 -75.29 -24.94 2.69
CA ARG A 8 -75.88 -23.58 2.46
C ARG A 8 -76.32 -22.86 3.74
N ALA A 9 -76.16 -21.57 3.95
CA ALA A 9 -75.61 -20.43 3.25
C ALA A 9 -75.70 -19.27 4.27
N ARG A 10 -74.83 -18.28 4.18
CA ARG A 10 -75.25 -16.86 4.25
C ARG A 10 -74.09 -15.97 3.85
N SER A 11 -74.13 -15.67 2.56
CA SER A 11 -73.58 -14.48 1.95
C SER A 11 -74.01 -13.22 2.69
N ARG A 12 -73.05 -12.41 3.13
CA ARG A 12 -73.19 -10.95 3.09
C ARG A 12 -71.89 -10.33 2.62
N ALA A 13 -71.93 -9.93 1.37
CA ALA A 13 -70.94 -9.12 0.72
C ALA A 13 -70.71 -7.82 1.50
N ARG A 14 -69.46 -7.46 1.70
CA ARG A 14 -69.07 -6.06 1.79
C ARG A 14 -67.79 -5.87 0.99
N ARG A 15 -67.97 -5.37 -0.24
CA ARG A 15 -66.89 -4.81 -1.06
C ARG A 15 -66.43 -3.52 -0.37
N VAL A 16 -65.14 -3.40 -0.11
CA VAL A 16 -64.46 -2.12 0.10
C VAL A 16 -63.16 -2.17 -0.71
N PRO A 17 -62.86 -1.17 -1.57
CA PRO A 17 -61.74 -1.26 -2.51
C PRO A 17 -60.44 -0.64 -1.97
N ALA A 18 -59.33 -1.30 -2.34
CA ALA A 18 -58.00 -0.76 -2.70
C ALA A 18 -57.13 -0.06 -1.63
N PRO A 19 -55.82 0.15 -1.85
CA PRO A 19 -54.84 -0.55 -2.70
C PRO A 19 -53.55 -0.95 -1.93
N ALA A 20 -52.67 -1.66 -2.64
CA ALA A 20 -51.35 -2.10 -2.24
C ALA A 20 -50.40 -0.96 -1.80
N LEU A 21 -49.56 -1.23 -0.80
CA LEU A 21 -48.21 -0.70 -0.70
C LEU A 21 -47.32 -1.73 0.01
N ALA A 22 -46.44 -2.32 -0.79
CA ALA A 22 -45.44 -3.29 -0.37
C ALA A 22 -44.38 -2.60 0.50
N LEU A 23 -44.18 -3.07 1.73
CA LEU A 23 -42.94 -2.85 2.46
C LEU A 23 -42.13 -4.15 2.42
N ALA A 24 -41.13 -4.15 1.53
CA ALA A 24 -40.06 -5.13 1.52
C ALA A 24 -39.18 -4.91 2.76
N CYS A 25 -39.28 -5.80 3.74
CA CYS A 25 -38.38 -5.81 4.88
C CYS A 25 -37.01 -6.38 4.46
N ILE A 26 -36.13 -5.41 4.17
CA ILE A 26 -34.67 -5.35 4.21
C ILE A 26 -33.97 -6.61 4.76
N ALA A 27 -33.09 -7.17 3.93
CA ALA A 27 -32.18 -8.25 4.23
C ALA A 27 -31.22 -7.91 5.40
N SER A 28 -31.22 -8.77 6.41
CA SER A 28 -30.23 -8.77 7.49
C SER A 28 -28.92 -9.40 6.98
N ALA A 29 -27.98 -8.57 6.52
CA ALA A 29 -26.61 -8.98 6.27
C ALA A 29 -25.77 -8.77 7.53
N CYS A 30 -25.27 -9.86 8.10
CA CYS A 30 -24.28 -9.85 9.16
C CYS A 30 -22.99 -9.17 8.67
N ALA A 31 -22.68 -7.98 9.20
CA ALA A 31 -21.36 -7.37 9.07
C ALA A 31 -20.62 -7.53 10.40
N VAL A 32 -19.77 -8.54 10.49
CA VAL A 32 -18.77 -8.66 11.56
C VAL A 32 -17.75 -7.55 11.31
N ALA A 33 -17.81 -6.48 12.11
CA ALA A 33 -16.78 -5.45 12.10
C ALA A 33 -15.48 -6.07 12.65
N PRO A 34 -14.34 -6.03 11.93
CA PRO A 34 -13.07 -6.32 12.57
C PRO A 34 -12.78 -5.16 13.52
N ALA A 35 -12.65 -5.46 14.81
CA ALA A 35 -12.15 -4.51 15.79
C ALA A 35 -10.73 -4.10 15.37
N THR A 36 -10.59 -2.93 14.75
CA THR A 36 -9.30 -2.28 14.56
C THR A 36 -8.78 -1.90 15.93
N LEU A 37 -7.89 -2.74 16.47
CA LEU A 37 -7.05 -2.37 17.60
C LEU A 37 -6.26 -1.10 17.18
N PRO A 38 -6.23 -0.04 18.02
CA PRO A 38 -5.40 1.11 17.73
C PRO A 38 -3.94 0.66 17.67
N GLU A 39 -3.29 0.89 16.52
CA GLU A 39 -1.87 0.68 16.33
C GLU A 39 -1.14 1.48 17.42
N ALA A 40 -0.34 0.79 18.24
CA ALA A 40 0.44 1.44 19.29
C ALA A 40 1.29 2.55 18.65
N PRO A 41 1.46 3.72 19.30
CA PRO A 41 2.36 4.75 18.82
C PRO A 41 3.74 4.10 18.68
N ARG A 42 4.24 3.94 17.45
CA ARG A 42 5.61 3.48 17.25
C ARG A 42 6.49 4.53 17.89
N ASP A 43 7.20 4.16 18.94
CA ASP A 43 8.17 5.02 19.63
C ASP A 43 9.17 5.57 18.60
N ALA A 44 8.84 6.75 18.06
CA ALA A 44 9.67 7.49 17.10
C ALA A 44 10.89 8.14 17.78
N ALA A 45 11.00 7.99 19.11
CA ALA A 45 12.10 8.52 19.88
C ALA A 45 13.17 7.43 20.08
N SER A 46 14.29 7.55 19.36
CA SER A 46 15.53 6.77 19.53
C SER A 46 15.67 5.47 18.73
N SER A 47 15.10 5.41 17.53
CA SER A 47 15.55 4.45 16.53
C SER A 47 16.98 4.82 16.10
N ARG A 48 18.02 4.21 16.72
CA ARG A 48 19.43 4.36 16.30
C ARG A 48 19.52 4.27 14.77
N ALA A 49 20.03 5.30 14.10
CA ALA A 49 20.18 5.24 12.65
C ALA A 49 21.02 4.00 12.29
N ALA A 50 20.40 3.05 11.60
CA ALA A 50 21.16 1.93 11.04
C ALA A 50 21.92 2.50 9.84
N LEU A 51 23.21 2.22 9.77
CA LEU A 51 24.06 2.67 8.67
C LEU A 51 24.46 1.46 7.84
N ALA A 52 24.44 1.61 6.52
CA ALA A 52 25.00 0.67 5.57
C ALA A 52 26.31 1.21 5.00
N THR A 53 27.27 0.32 4.78
CA THR A 53 28.46 0.61 3.98
C THR A 53 28.15 0.30 2.53
N LEU A 54 28.51 1.20 1.63
CA LEU A 54 28.26 1.05 0.20
C LEU A 54 29.59 0.95 -0.53
N VAL A 55 29.78 -0.15 -1.27
CA VAL A 55 30.91 -0.34 -2.17
C VAL A 55 30.40 -0.17 -3.59
N VAL A 56 31.07 0.69 -4.36
CA VAL A 56 30.70 0.95 -5.75
C VAL A 56 31.82 0.43 -6.63
N ASP A 57 31.46 -0.46 -7.55
CA ASP A 57 32.32 -0.89 -8.65
C ASP A 57 31.86 -0.16 -9.92
N ASN A 58 32.61 0.86 -10.32
CA ASN A 58 32.32 1.62 -11.54
C ASN A 58 33.01 0.97 -12.74
N GLN A 59 32.33 0.01 -13.37
CA GLN A 59 32.82 -0.64 -14.59
C GLN A 59 32.63 0.21 -15.87
N SER A 60 32.21 1.47 -15.74
CA SER A 60 31.99 2.35 -16.88
C SER A 60 33.23 3.21 -17.18
N GLN A 61 33.32 3.70 -18.41
CA GLN A 61 34.32 4.69 -18.86
C GLN A 61 34.01 6.11 -18.38
N ARG A 62 32.98 6.30 -17.54
CA ARG A 62 32.49 7.61 -17.11
C ARG A 62 32.68 7.77 -15.62
N ARG A 63 32.99 8.99 -15.20
CA ARG A 63 32.96 9.34 -13.78
C ARG A 63 31.51 9.41 -13.32
N LEU A 64 31.20 8.77 -12.20
CA LEU A 64 29.84 8.75 -11.65
C LEU A 64 29.74 9.57 -10.37
N THR A 65 28.61 10.23 -10.20
CA THR A 65 28.17 10.82 -8.94
C THR A 65 27.19 9.86 -8.28
N ILE A 66 27.48 9.46 -7.05
CA ILE A 66 26.68 8.50 -6.29
C ILE A 66 25.91 9.22 -5.21
N GLY A 67 24.65 8.86 -5.03
CA GLY A 67 23.80 9.47 -4.01
C GLY A 67 22.52 8.69 -3.79
N TYR A 68 21.61 9.29 -3.01
CA TYR A 68 20.30 8.71 -2.76
C TYR A 68 19.22 9.77 -2.58
N ASP A 69 17.99 9.35 -2.85
CA ASP A 69 16.77 10.12 -2.58
C ASP A 69 15.99 9.43 -1.45
N TYR A 70 15.40 10.22 -0.54
CA TYR A 70 14.43 9.69 0.43
C TYR A 70 13.07 9.50 -0.24
N LEU A 71 12.42 8.35 0.02
CA LEU A 71 11.12 8.02 -0.59
C LEU A 71 9.92 8.72 0.04
N GLU A 72 10.06 9.28 1.23
CA GLU A 72 8.97 9.99 1.90
C GLU A 72 8.76 11.40 1.29
N SER A 73 7.51 11.86 1.31
CA SER A 73 7.09 13.08 0.62
C SER A 73 7.80 14.31 1.19
N GLY A 74 8.64 14.95 0.36
CA GLY A 74 9.55 16.03 0.77
C GLY A 74 11.02 15.62 0.86
N GLY A 75 11.33 14.37 0.52
CA GLY A 75 12.65 13.77 0.59
C GLY A 75 13.76 14.58 -0.10
N GLY A 76 14.83 14.83 0.64
CA GLY A 76 16.01 15.50 0.15
C GLY A 76 16.84 14.63 -0.80
N HIS A 77 17.51 15.28 -1.75
CA HIS A 77 18.52 14.67 -2.60
C HIS A 77 19.88 14.74 -1.91
N VAL A 78 20.53 13.60 -1.68
CA VAL A 78 21.83 13.55 -1.01
C VAL A 78 22.89 13.00 -1.96
N VAL A 79 23.93 13.79 -2.21
CA VAL A 79 25.12 13.33 -2.92
C VAL A 79 26.11 12.79 -1.89
N ILE A 80 26.49 11.53 -2.04
CA ILE A 80 27.44 10.86 -1.15
C ILE A 80 28.88 11.16 -1.61
N GLY A 81 29.13 11.07 -2.92
CA GLY A 81 30.48 11.16 -3.45
C GLY A 81 30.55 10.96 -4.95
N ARG A 82 31.79 10.86 -5.45
CA ARG A 82 32.10 10.58 -6.85
C ARG A 82 33.04 9.40 -6.94
N ILE A 83 32.92 8.64 -8.02
CA ILE A 83 33.80 7.52 -8.33
C ILE A 83 34.32 7.65 -9.76
N GLU A 84 35.62 7.48 -9.92
CA GLU A 84 36.30 7.60 -11.21
C GLU A 84 36.02 6.38 -12.12
N PRO A 85 36.18 6.50 -13.44
CA PRO A 85 36.03 5.38 -14.38
C PRO A 85 36.85 4.16 -13.97
N GLU A 86 36.31 2.96 -14.15
CA GLU A 86 37.02 1.69 -13.98
C GLU A 86 37.67 1.49 -12.60
N THR A 87 37.04 2.03 -11.56
CA THR A 87 37.52 1.92 -10.18
C THR A 87 36.48 1.32 -9.25
N VAL A 88 36.97 0.74 -8.15
CA VAL A 88 36.15 0.29 -7.02
C VAL A 88 36.50 1.14 -5.82
N ASP A 89 35.49 1.70 -5.16
CA ASP A 89 35.70 2.51 -3.95
C ASP A 89 34.57 2.33 -2.94
N THR A 90 34.90 2.57 -1.67
CA THR A 90 33.96 2.52 -0.55
C THR A 90 33.44 3.92 -0.26
N MET A 91 32.12 4.08 -0.36
CA MET A 91 31.47 5.35 -0.12
C MET A 91 31.22 5.58 1.39
N PRO A 92 31.10 6.84 1.83
CA PRO A 92 30.60 7.18 3.14
C PRO A 92 29.32 6.42 3.52
N PRO A 93 29.14 6.03 4.80
CA PRO A 93 27.97 5.27 5.23
C PRO A 93 26.65 5.98 4.95
N VAL A 94 25.65 5.22 4.51
CA VAL A 94 24.30 5.71 4.18
C VAL A 94 23.26 5.21 5.18
N PRO A 95 22.14 5.91 5.40
CA PRO A 95 21.04 5.40 6.20
C PRO A 95 20.46 4.10 5.63
N ALA A 96 20.22 3.11 6.49
CA ALA A 96 19.68 1.79 6.14
C ALA A 96 18.28 1.53 6.72
N ARG A 97 17.72 2.49 7.47
CA ARG A 97 16.44 2.37 8.18
C ARG A 97 15.28 3.07 7.49
N GLU A 98 15.57 4.07 6.68
CA GLU A 98 14.58 4.78 5.88
C GLU A 98 14.58 4.21 4.46
N PRO A 99 13.42 4.18 3.80
CA PRO A 99 13.35 3.78 2.40
C PRO A 99 14.08 4.83 1.55
N ILE A 100 15.31 4.49 1.14
CA ILE A 100 16.13 5.30 0.24
C ILE A 100 16.23 4.65 -1.14
N VAL A 101 16.32 5.47 -2.17
CA VAL A 101 16.64 5.01 -3.54
C VAL A 101 18.03 5.48 -3.87
N LEU A 102 18.95 4.53 -4.04
CA LEU A 102 20.29 4.80 -4.54
C LEU A 102 20.24 5.20 -6.01
N PHE A 103 21.08 6.16 -6.39
CA PHE A 103 21.29 6.53 -7.79
C PHE A 103 22.79 6.67 -8.09
N ALA A 104 23.12 6.41 -9.35
CA ALA A 104 24.39 6.81 -9.95
C ALA A 104 24.07 7.73 -11.13
N ARG A 105 24.74 8.88 -11.24
CA ARG A 105 24.59 9.80 -12.37
C ARG A 105 25.91 10.02 -13.05
N ASP A 106 25.90 10.07 -14.38
CA ASP A 106 27.07 10.50 -15.14
C ASP A 106 27.20 12.03 -15.15
N GLU A 107 28.21 12.53 -15.84
CA GLU A 107 28.50 13.96 -15.99
C GLU A 107 27.42 14.76 -16.75
N THR A 108 26.54 14.08 -17.49
CA THR A 108 25.38 14.70 -18.15
C THR A 108 24.17 14.82 -17.20
N GLY A 109 24.27 14.23 -16.01
CA GLY A 109 23.18 14.12 -15.04
C GLY A 109 22.23 12.96 -15.30
N ALA A 110 22.49 12.15 -16.33
CA ALA A 110 21.68 10.97 -16.63
C ALA A 110 21.86 9.92 -15.53
N THR A 111 20.73 9.45 -14.98
CA THR A 111 20.76 8.39 -13.96
C THR A 111 20.99 7.04 -14.62
N LEU A 112 22.10 6.41 -14.27
CA LEU A 112 22.39 5.03 -14.60
C LEU A 112 21.65 4.14 -13.61
N ARG A 113 20.80 3.25 -14.15
CA ARG A 113 20.04 2.30 -13.35
C ARG A 113 20.73 0.95 -13.43
N ASP A 114 21.20 0.49 -12.28
CA ASP A 114 21.56 -0.91 -12.09
C ASP A 114 20.82 -1.45 -10.86
N THR A 115 20.63 -2.76 -10.81
CA THR A 115 19.95 -3.41 -9.69
C THR A 115 20.92 -3.53 -8.53
N PRO A 116 20.64 -2.94 -7.35
CA PRO A 116 21.50 -3.11 -6.18
C PRO A 116 21.68 -4.60 -5.85
N ARG A 117 22.92 -5.01 -5.59
CA ARG A 117 23.24 -6.38 -5.18
C ARG A 117 23.62 -6.36 -3.71
N ALA A 118 23.01 -7.25 -2.92
CA ALA A 118 23.48 -7.52 -1.57
C ALA A 118 24.77 -8.33 -1.65
N ILE A 119 25.75 -7.97 -0.82
CA ILE A 119 27.02 -8.68 -0.65
C ILE A 119 27.02 -9.32 0.73
#